data_AF-X1JH11-F1
#
_entry.id   AF-X1JH11-F1
#
_cell.length_a   1.000
_cell.length_b   1.000
_cell.length_c   1.000
_cell.angle_alpha   90.00
_cell.angle_beta   90.00
_cell.angle_gamma   90.00
#
_symmetry.space_group_name_H-M   'P 1'
#
loop_
_entity.id
_entity.type
_entity.pdbx_description
1 polymer ?
#
loop_
_entity_poly.entity_id
_entity_poly.type
_entity_poly.pdbx_seq_one_letter_code
_entity_poly.pdbx_strand_id
1 'polypeptide(L)' 'YAYDSGPGISDVELALTPGFTTASEKIRALGFGAGMGLPNIKHYADKSEIKSSLRTGTELKAMINLGVKNESK' A
#
# COMPACT_ATOMS: atom_id res chain seq x y z
N TYR A 1 2.66 -6.91 8.54
CA TYR A 1 1.74 -5.84 8.96
C TYR A 1 2.53 -4.56 9.10
N ALA A 2 1.93 -3.43 8.77
CA ALA A 2 2.46 -2.10 9.01
C ALA A 2 1.34 -1.23 9.60
N TYR A 3 1.70 -0.40 10.59
CA TYR A 3 0.79 0.47 11.32
C TYR A 3 1.39 1.86 11.41
N ASP A 4 0.57 2.87 11.21
CA ASP A 4 0.93 4.26 11.50
C ASP A 4 -0.21 5.00 12.22
N SER A 5 0.15 6.11 12.86
CA SER A 5 -0.80 7.05 13.51
C SER A 5 -0.87 8.38 12.77
N GLY A 6 -0.65 8.34 11.45
CA GLY A 6 -0.73 9.50 10.58
C GLY A 6 -2.17 9.97 10.33
N PRO A 7 -2.36 10.89 9.37
CA PRO A 7 -3.67 11.50 9.11
C PRO A 7 -4.70 10.54 8.50
N GLY A 8 -4.31 9.31 8.15
CA GLY A 8 -5.15 8.34 7.46
C GLY A 8 -5.42 8.67 5.99
N ILE A 9 -6.17 7.78 5.34
CA ILE A 9 -6.56 7.82 3.94
C ILE A 9 -8.09 7.90 3.89
N SER A 10 -8.63 8.97 3.31
CA SER A 10 -10.07 9.20 3.21
C SER A 10 -10.77 8.28 2.22
N ASP A 11 -10.09 7.97 1.11
CA ASP A 11 -10.59 7.10 0.04
C ASP A 11 -9.48 6.11 -0.35
N VAL A 12 -9.60 4.90 0.15
CA VAL A 12 -8.60 3.83 -0.08
C VAL A 12 -8.64 3.34 -1.52
N GLU A 13 -9.81 3.30 -2.16
CA GLU A 13 -9.92 2.82 -3.54
C GLU A 13 -9.29 3.83 -4.50
N LEU A 14 -9.48 5.13 -4.27
CA LEU A 14 -8.78 6.17 -5.01
C LEU A 14 -7.25 6.08 -4.81
N ALA A 15 -6.79 5.86 -3.57
CA ALA A 15 -5.37 5.70 -3.25
C ALA A 15 -4.72 4.46 -3.89
N LEU A 16 -5.54 3.49 -4.33
CA LEU A 16 -5.10 2.30 -5.07
C LEU A 16 -5.08 2.51 -6.59
N THR A 17 -5.44 3.70 -7.08
CA THR A 17 -5.33 4.04 -8.51
C THR A 17 -3.87 4.32 -8.87
N PRO A 18 -3.28 3.60 -9.84
CA PRO A 18 -1.90 3.84 -10.27
C PRO A 18 -1.66 5.31 -10.66
N GLY A 19 -0.64 5.93 -10.08
CA GLY A 19 -0.28 7.32 -10.34
C GLY A 19 -1.06 8.36 -9.52
N PHE A 20 -2.12 7.97 -8.80
CA PHE A 20 -2.81 8.89 -7.90
C PHE A 20 -1.92 9.26 -6.71
N THR A 21 -1.87 10.55 -6.39
CA THR A 21 -1.01 11.06 -5.33
C THR A 21 -1.52 12.38 -4.79
N THR A 22 -1.39 12.57 -3.47
CA THR A 22 -1.60 13.85 -2.80
C THR A 22 -0.29 14.62 -2.58
N ALA A 23 0.84 14.06 -3.03
CA ALA A 23 2.15 14.70 -2.92
C ALA A 23 2.23 15.92 -3.85
N SER A 24 2.79 17.02 -3.33
CA SER A 24 3.04 18.22 -4.13
C SER A 24 4.11 17.98 -5.19
N GLU A 25 4.18 18.85 -6.20
CA GLU A 25 5.21 18.78 -7.25
C GLU A 25 6.63 18.77 -6.71
N LYS A 26 6.91 19.56 -5.67
CA LYS A 26 8.21 19.58 -5.02
C LYS A 26 8.56 18.20 -4.44
N ILE A 27 7.62 17.53 -3.78
CA ILE A 27 7.83 16.19 -3.22
C ILE A 27 8.03 15.16 -4.34
N ARG A 28 7.30 15.30 -5.45
CA ARG A 28 7.48 14.45 -6.65
C ARG A 28 8.83 14.64 -7.32
N ALA A 29 9.31 15.87 -7.42
CA ALA A 29 10.64 16.18 -7.96
C ALA A 29 11.78 15.60 -7.12
N LEU A 30 11.54 15.33 -5.83
CA LEU A 30 12.48 14.61 -4.96
C LEU A 30 12.42 13.08 -5.10
N GLY A 31 11.60 12.56 -6.02
CA GLY A 31 11.43 11.13 -6.26
C GLY A 31 10.39 10.44 -5.38
N PHE A 32 9.61 11.18 -4.59
CA PHE A 32 8.57 10.62 -3.72
C PHE A 32 7.17 10.81 -4.29
N GLY A 33 6.20 10.00 -3.85
CA GLY A 33 4.80 10.28 -4.16
C GLY A 33 4.42 10.13 -5.63
N ALA A 34 5.07 9.20 -6.37
CA ALA A 34 4.67 8.83 -7.73
C ALA A 34 3.31 8.10 -7.80
N GLY A 35 2.69 7.76 -6.67
CA GLY A 35 1.39 7.11 -6.63
C GLY A 35 1.41 5.62 -6.97
N MET A 36 2.55 4.95 -6.81
CA MET A 36 2.71 3.53 -7.20
C MET A 36 2.88 2.57 -6.02
N GLY A 37 3.08 3.07 -4.80
CA GLY A 37 3.38 2.22 -3.63
C GLY A 37 2.25 1.24 -3.29
N LEU A 38 1.07 1.73 -2.90
CA LEU A 38 -0.08 0.89 -2.54
C LEU A 38 -0.57 0.02 -3.72
N PRO A 39 -0.69 0.52 -4.96
CA PRO A 39 -1.02 -0.32 -6.11
C PRO A 39 -0.04 -1.48 -6.29
N ASN A 40 1.27 -1.23 -6.16
CA ASN A 40 2.28 -2.28 -6.29
C ASN A 40 2.16 -3.31 -5.17
N ILE A 41 1.92 -2.89 -3.92
CA ILE A 41 1.71 -3.81 -2.80
C ILE A 41 0.49 -4.72 -3.06
N LYS A 42 -0.62 -4.16 -3.54
CA LYS A 42 -1.83 -4.93 -3.90
C LYS A 42 -1.58 -5.88 -5.07
N HIS A 43 -0.76 -5.48 -6.04
CA HIS A 43 -0.44 -6.30 -7.22
C HIS A 43 0.48 -7.48 -6.90
N TYR A 44 1.49 -7.28 -6.04
CA TYR A 44 2.51 -8.30 -5.76
C TYR A 44 2.21 -9.16 -4.53
N ALA A 45 1.30 -8.74 -3.64
CA ALA A 45 0.88 -9.58 -2.53
C ALA A 45 -0.20 -10.59 -2.96
N ASP A 46 -0.15 -11.82 -2.44
CA ASP A 46 -1.22 -12.80 -2.64
C ASP A 46 -2.54 -12.31 -2.01
N LYS A 47 -2.44 -11.65 -0.87
CA LYS A 47 -3.55 -11.00 -0.19
C LYS A 47 -3.09 -9.68 0.41
N SER A 48 -3.88 -8.63 0.22
CA SER A 48 -3.65 -7.34 0.85
C SER A 48 -4.95 -6.79 1.45
N GLU A 49 -4.85 -6.12 2.60
CA GLU A 49 -5.95 -5.43 3.25
C GLU A 49 -5.43 -4.09 3.78
N ILE A 50 -6.14 -3.01 3.48
CA ILE A 50 -5.84 -1.66 3.98
C ILE A 50 -7.05 -1.19 4.77
N LYS A 51 -6.83 -0.81 6.03
CA LYS A 51 -7.82 -0.14 6.86
C LYS A 51 -7.28 1.22 7.23
N SER A 52 -8.07 2.26 7.01
CA SER A 52 -7.65 3.59 7.40
C SER A 52 -8.82 4.40 7.92
N SER A 53 -8.52 5.28 8.88
CA SER A 53 -9.44 6.32 9.33
C SER A 53 -8.68 7.61 9.56
N LEU A 54 -9.38 8.74 9.37
CA LEU A 54 -8.80 10.06 9.62
C LEU A 54 -8.50 10.33 11.10
N ARG A 55 -8.90 9.44 12.01
CA ARG A 55 -8.69 9.58 13.46
C ARG A 55 -7.61 8.66 14.01
N THR A 56 -7.35 7.54 13.36
CA THR A 56 -6.52 6.44 13.91
C THR A 56 -5.34 6.06 13.03
N GLY A 57 -5.19 6.68 11.85
CA GLY A 57 -4.11 6.38 10.91
C GLY A 57 -4.45 5.24 9.95
N THR A 58 -3.43 4.49 9.54
CA THR A 58 -3.55 3.41 8.56
C THR A 58 -2.93 2.11 9.07
N GLU A 59 -3.63 1.00 8.84
CA GLU A 59 -3.14 -0.36 8.96
C GLU A 59 -3.07 -0.99 7.55
N LEU A 60 -1.91 -1.54 7.22
CA LEU A 60 -1.69 -2.32 6.00
C LEU A 60 -1.27 -3.75 6.37
N LYS A 61 -1.99 -4.71 5.82
CA LYS A 61 -1.65 -6.13 5.83
C LYS A 61 -1.33 -6.56 4.41
N ALA A 62 -0.15 -7.13 4.21
CA ALA A 62 0.24 -7.84 2.99
C ALA A 62 0.69 -9.25 3.38
N MET A 63 0.22 -10.24 2.65
CA MET A 63 0.56 -11.65 2.86
C MET A 63 1.17 -12.23 1.59
N ILE A 64 2.28 -12.94 1.75
CA ILE A 64 2.94 -13.73 0.70
C ILE A 64 2.87 -15.19 1.12
N ASN A 65 2.27 -16.03 0.29
CA ASN A 65 2.22 -17.47 0.48
C ASN A 65 3.47 -18.08 -0.14
N LEU A 66 4.39 -18.59 0.67
CA LEU A 66 5.66 -19.15 0.19
C LEU A 66 5.51 -20.49 -0.55
N GLY A 67 4.27 -21.01 -0.67
CA GLY A 67 3.99 -22.36 -1.14
C GLY A 67 4.52 -23.43 -0.18
N VAL A 68 4.06 -24.66 -0.37
CA VAL A 68 4.78 -25.84 0.14
C VAL A 68 5.71 -26.26 -0.99
N LYS A 69 7.02 -26.35 -0.74
CA LYS A 69 7.95 -27.02 -1.65
C LYS A 69 7.51 -28.47 -1.78
N ASN A 70 6.81 -28.82 -2.84
CA ASN A 70 6.73 -30.21 -3.28
C ASN A 70 8.05 -30.53 -3.98
N GLU A 71 9.10 -30.77 -3.19
CA GLU A 71 10.30 -31.45 -3.67
C GLU A 71 9.90 -32.89 -4.02
N SER A 72 9.53 -33.10 -5.29
CA SER A 72 9.51 -34.43 -5.88
C SER A 72 10.95 -34.77 -6.21
N LYS A 73 11.44 -35.86 -5.60
CA LYS A 73 12.77 -36.45 -5.81
C LYS A 73 13.13 -36.62 -7.27
#